data_AF-A0AAN6Q450-F1
#
_entry.id   AF-A0AAN6Q450-F1
#
_cell.length_a   1.000
_cell.length_b   1.000
_cell.length_c   1.000
_cell.angle_alpha   90.00
_cell.angle_beta   90.00
_cell.angle_gamma   90.00
#
_symmetry.space_group_name_H-M   'P 1'
#
loop_
_entity.id
_entity.type
_entity.pdbx_description
1 polymer ?
#
loop_
_entity_poly.entity_id
_entity_poly.type
_entity_poly.pdbx_seq_one_letter_code
_entity_poly.pdbx_strand_id
1 'polypeptide(L)'
;RFFIVKSFNEENVLRCMEDGLWTTQVQNGEILTEAFTKCKNVILFFSINKSRAFQGFARMSTAPSPDIPRPSFVKGIHWDTSDPFRVQWLSRTAVDFWRIGHLKNALNEHQPVLVGKDGQEIEEECGAELMRAM
;
A
#
# COMPACT_ATOMS: atom_id res chain seq x y z
N ARG A 1 2.46 11.82 2.09
CA ARG A 1 1.67 11.10 1.06
C ARG A 1 1.49 9.65 1.46
N PHE A 2 0.24 9.21 1.38
CA PHE A 2 -0.24 7.90 1.84
C PHE A 2 -1.02 7.23 0.73
N PHE A 3 -0.91 5.91 0.59
CA PHE A 3 -1.64 5.15 -0.43
C PHE A 3 -2.18 3.84 0.12
N ILE A 4 -3.32 3.41 -0.40
CA ILE A 4 -3.85 2.05 -0.19
C ILE A 4 -3.19 1.11 -1.19
N VAL A 5 -2.68 -0.01 -0.69
CA VAL A 5 -2.20 -1.13 -1.50
C VAL A 5 -3.13 -2.32 -1.25
N LYS A 6 -3.74 -2.84 -2.31
CA LYS A 6 -4.65 -3.98 -2.23
C LYS A 6 -3.93 -5.25 -2.68
N SER A 7 -3.95 -6.27 -1.83
CA SER A 7 -3.49 -7.61 -2.21
C SER A 7 -4.67 -8.54 -2.49
N PHE A 8 -4.53 -9.37 -3.51
CA PHE A 8 -5.53 -10.41 -3.81
C PHE A 8 -5.57 -11.51 -2.74
N ASN A 9 -4.43 -11.84 -2.15
CA ASN A 9 -4.30 -12.90 -1.15
C ASN A 9 -3.34 -12.49 -0.02
N GLU A 10 -3.36 -13.27 1.06
CA GLU A 10 -2.51 -13.07 2.23
C GLU A 10 -1.04 -13.39 1.96
N GLU A 11 -0.76 -14.47 1.22
CA GLU A 11 0.59 -14.93 0.92
C GLU A 11 1.47 -13.81 0.33
N ASN A 12 0.96 -13.01 -0.61
CA ASN A 12 1.72 -11.90 -1.19
C ASN A 12 2.19 -10.92 -0.11
N VAL A 13 1.31 -10.57 0.84
CA VAL A 13 1.62 -9.63 1.92
C VAL A 13 2.62 -10.24 2.89
N LEU A 14 2.46 -11.52 3.24
CA LEU A 14 3.43 -12.23 4.08
C LEU A 14 4.81 -12.27 3.44
N ARG A 15 4.91 -12.56 2.13
CA ARG A 15 6.18 -12.49 1.37
C ARG A 15 6.80 -11.11 1.41
N CYS A 16 6.00 -10.07 1.18
CA CYS A 16 6.46 -8.69 1.29
C CYS A 16 6.96 -8.33 2.70
N MET A 17 6.36 -8.89 3.75
CA MET A 17 6.85 -8.73 5.13
C MET A 17 8.21 -9.40 5.36
N GLU A 18 8.50 -10.49 4.65
CA GLU A 18 9.78 -11.22 4.70
C GLU A 18 10.88 -10.52 3.89
N ASP A 19 10.62 -10.20 2.61
CA ASP A 19 11.64 -9.76 1.65
C ASP A 19 11.64 -8.25 1.35
N GLY A 20 10.60 -7.53 1.78
CA GLY A 20 10.43 -6.10 1.54
C GLY A 20 10.23 -5.74 0.07
N LEU A 21 9.81 -6.68 -0.78
CA LEU A 21 9.62 -6.46 -2.21
C LEU A 21 8.13 -6.35 -2.54
N TRP A 22 7.79 -5.35 -3.34
CA TRP A 22 6.43 -5.19 -3.87
C TRP A 22 6.43 -4.79 -5.34
N THR A 23 5.33 -5.12 -6.01
CA THR A 23 4.93 -4.54 -7.29
C THR A 23 3.41 -4.40 -7.31
N THR A 24 2.90 -3.44 -8.09
CA THR A 24 1.48 -3.08 -8.16
C THR A 24 1.01 -3.03 -9.61
N GLN A 25 -0.23 -2.59 -9.85
CA GLN A 25 -0.75 -2.31 -11.18
C GLN A 25 0.12 -1.27 -11.90
N VAL A 26 0.32 -1.45 -13.21
CA VAL A 26 1.16 -0.54 -14.03
C VAL A 26 0.80 0.93 -13.82
N GLN A 27 -0.50 1.27 -13.78
CA GLN A 27 -0.98 2.64 -13.58
C GLN A 27 -0.54 3.28 -12.25
N ASN A 28 -0.26 2.48 -11.22
CA ASN A 28 0.20 2.98 -9.92
C ASN A 28 1.71 3.25 -9.92
N GLY A 29 2.46 2.64 -10.84
CA GLY A 29 3.92 2.76 -10.92
C GLY A 29 4.37 4.21 -11.05
N GLU A 30 3.85 4.93 -12.04
CA GLU A 30 4.21 6.35 -12.27
C GLU A 30 3.80 7.24 -11.10
N ILE A 31 2.62 7.01 -10.53
CA ILE A 31 2.10 7.76 -9.37
C ILE A 31 3.04 7.61 -8.16
N LEU A 32 3.48 6.37 -7.88
CA LEU A 32 4.38 6.08 -6.77
C LEU A 32 5.80 6.60 -7.02
N THR A 33 6.30 6.54 -8.26
CA THR A 33 7.59 7.15 -8.64
C THR A 33 7.57 8.66 -8.42
N GLU A 34 6.52 9.33 -8.86
CA GLU A 34 6.36 10.77 -8.66
C GLU A 34 6.28 11.11 -7.17
N ALA A 35 5.46 10.38 -6.40
CA ALA A 35 5.33 10.56 -4.96
C ALA A 35 6.68 10.38 -4.24
N PHE A 36 7.44 9.35 -4.60
CA PHE A 36 8.74 9.06 -4.00
C PHE A 36 9.77 10.16 -4.29
N THR A 37 9.72 10.74 -5.49
CA THR A 37 10.62 11.83 -5.88
C THR A 37 10.27 13.14 -5.17
N LYS A 38 8.98 13.43 -4.98
CA LYS A 38 8.51 14.71 -4.43
C LYS A 38 8.37 14.71 -2.90
N CYS A 39 8.27 13.55 -2.26
CA CYS A 39 7.96 13.44 -0.85
C CYS A 39 9.03 12.67 -0.08
N LYS A 40 9.38 13.17 1.11
CA LYS A 40 10.34 12.49 2.01
C LYS A 40 9.87 11.10 2.44
N ASN A 41 8.57 10.92 2.60
CA ASN A 41 7.96 9.64 2.97
C ASN A 41 6.77 9.36 2.05
N VAL A 42 6.75 8.15 1.49
CA VAL A 42 5.59 7.54 0.85
C VAL A 42 5.21 6.32 1.66
N ILE A 43 4.03 6.36 2.27
CA ILE A 43 3.52 5.31 3.16
C ILE A 43 2.43 4.52 2.43
N LEU A 44 2.52 3.20 2.53
CA LEU A 44 1.64 2.24 1.89
C LEU A 44 0.89 1.44 2.95
N PHE A 45 -0.43 1.55 2.99
CA PHE A 45 -1.31 0.75 3.85
C PHE A 45 -1.75 -0.50 3.10
N PHE A 46 -1.31 -1.66 3.57
CA PHE A 46 -1.61 -2.94 2.95
C PHE A 46 -2.97 -3.46 3.42
N SER A 47 -3.84 -3.80 2.47
CA SER A 47 -5.14 -4.41 2.74
C SER A 47 -5.38 -5.60 1.82
N ILE A 48 -5.54 -6.79 2.40
CA ILE A 48 -5.91 -8.00 1.68
C ILE A 48 -7.41 -7.93 1.36
N ASN A 49 -7.77 -8.23 0.11
CA ASN A 49 -9.15 -8.26 -0.33
C ASN A 49 -9.99 -9.21 0.54
N LYS A 50 -11.18 -8.77 0.93
CA LYS A 50 -12.13 -9.49 1.80
C LYS A 50 -11.66 -9.72 3.25
N SER A 51 -10.47 -9.27 3.65
CA SER A 51 -10.01 -9.37 5.05
C SER A 51 -10.77 -8.48 6.04
N ARG A 52 -11.39 -7.41 5.54
CA ARG A 52 -12.02 -6.35 6.36
C ARG A 52 -11.05 -5.67 7.34
N ALA A 53 -9.76 -5.64 6.99
CA ALA A 53 -8.71 -5.02 7.77
C ALA A 53 -7.62 -4.41 6.87
N PHE A 54 -6.83 -3.51 7.44
CA PHE A 54 -5.47 -3.24 6.99
C PHE A 54 -4.52 -4.14 7.77
N GLN A 55 -3.56 -4.78 7.11
CA GLN A 55 -2.63 -5.74 7.74
C GLN A 55 -1.36 -5.08 8.30
N GLY A 56 -1.13 -3.82 7.95
CA GLY A 56 0.05 -3.08 8.35
C GLY A 56 0.33 -1.95 7.39
N PHE A 57 1.41 -1.22 7.64
CA PHE A 57 1.90 -0.21 6.73
C PHE A 57 3.42 -0.21 6.64
N ALA A 58 3.90 0.18 5.47
CA ALA A 58 5.31 0.26 5.16
C ALA A 58 5.64 1.57 4.46
N ARG A 59 6.88 2.02 4.61
CA ARG A 59 7.41 3.16 3.85
C ARG A 59 8.16 2.65 2.63
N MET A 60 7.94 3.24 1.46
CA MET A 60 8.81 2.96 0.31
C MET A 60 10.27 3.33 0.62
N SER A 61 11.20 2.45 0.28
CA SER A 61 12.64 2.70 0.41
C SER A 61 13.33 2.95 -0.92
N THR A 62 12.66 2.64 -2.04
CA THR A 62 13.12 2.93 -3.40
C THR A 62 11.94 3.35 -4.27
N ALA A 63 12.22 4.04 -5.38
CA ALA A 63 11.27 4.12 -6.49
C ALA A 63 11.14 2.74 -7.19
N PRO A 64 10.05 2.51 -7.94
CA PRO A 64 9.98 1.45 -8.94
C PRO A 64 11.18 1.49 -9.89
N SER A 65 11.85 0.34 -10.07
CA SER A 65 13.01 0.21 -10.96
C SER A 65 13.18 -1.22 -11.48
N PRO A 66 13.59 -1.41 -12.74
CA PRO A 66 13.89 -2.74 -13.29
C PRO A 66 15.11 -3.41 -12.63
N ASP A 67 15.96 -2.66 -11.92
CA ASP A 67 17.14 -3.18 -11.22
C ASP A 67 16.80 -3.90 -9.91
N ILE A 68 15.54 -3.81 -9.45
CA ILE A 68 15.07 -4.44 -8.23
C ILE A 68 14.57 -5.86 -8.56
N PRO A 69 14.91 -6.88 -7.75
CA PRO A 69 14.37 -8.22 -7.96
C PRO A 69 12.84 -8.23 -7.93
N ARG A 70 12.22 -8.91 -8.90
CA ARG A 70 10.76 -9.08 -8.88
C ARG A 70 10.34 -9.96 -7.69
N PRO A 71 9.27 -9.60 -6.96
CA PRO A 71 8.73 -10.45 -5.89
C PRO A 71 8.34 -11.83 -6.43
N SER A 72 8.56 -12.87 -5.62
CA SER A 72 8.26 -14.26 -6.02
C SER A 72 6.78 -14.49 -6.36
N PHE A 73 5.87 -13.75 -5.71
CA PHE A 73 4.42 -13.84 -5.93
C PHE A 73 3.98 -13.41 -7.34
N VAL A 74 4.80 -12.65 -8.07
CA VAL A 74 4.48 -12.20 -9.44
C VAL A 74 4.27 -13.37 -10.39
N LYS A 75 4.88 -14.54 -10.11
CA LYS A 75 4.68 -15.78 -10.89
C LYS A 75 3.23 -16.24 -10.94
N GLY A 76 2.41 -15.87 -9.95
CA GLY A 76 0.98 -16.16 -9.89
C GLY A 76 0.08 -15.03 -10.39
N ILE A 77 0.65 -13.97 -10.95
CA ILE A 77 -0.07 -12.81 -11.46
C ILE A 77 -0.15 -12.88 -12.99
N HIS A 78 -1.38 -12.81 -13.53
CA HIS A 78 -1.65 -12.91 -14.98
C HIS A 78 -1.93 -11.57 -15.66
N TRP A 79 -1.56 -10.46 -15.02
CA TRP A 79 -1.74 -9.10 -15.52
C TRP A 79 -0.42 -8.32 -15.40
N ASP A 80 -0.26 -7.27 -16.21
CA ASP A 80 0.99 -6.49 -16.25
C ASP A 80 1.21 -5.68 -14.98
N THR A 81 2.39 -5.82 -14.39
CA THR A 81 2.78 -5.15 -13.15
C THR A 81 3.75 -4.00 -13.42
N SER A 82 3.79 -3.02 -12.52
CA SER A 82 4.84 -2.01 -12.53
C SER A 82 6.23 -2.65 -12.35
N ASP A 83 7.28 -1.86 -12.54
CA ASP A 83 8.58 -2.23 -12.01
C ASP A 83 8.50 -2.43 -10.48
N PRO A 84 9.29 -3.37 -9.95
CA PRO A 84 9.30 -3.66 -8.52
C PRO A 84 9.96 -2.53 -7.73
N PHE A 85 9.60 -2.43 -6.45
CA PHE A 85 10.19 -1.49 -5.50
C PHE A 85 10.34 -2.13 -4.13
N ARG A 86 11.19 -1.53 -3.29
CA ARG A 86 11.41 -1.96 -1.92
C ARG A 86 10.59 -1.14 -0.94
N VAL A 87 10.16 -1.80 0.13
CA VAL A 87 9.48 -1.19 1.27
C VAL A 87 10.17 -1.58 2.57
N GLN A 88 10.06 -0.70 3.56
CA GLN A 88 10.44 -0.93 4.94
C GLN A 88 9.17 -0.92 5.80
N TRP A 89 8.81 -2.07 6.36
CA TRP A 89 7.66 -2.20 7.25
C TRP A 89 7.86 -1.38 8.52
N LEU A 90 6.86 -0.55 8.85
CA LEU A 90 6.85 0.27 10.06
C LEU A 90 5.90 -0.31 11.12
N SER A 91 4.76 -0.85 10.70
CA SER A 91 3.88 -1.67 11.54
C SER A 91 3.40 -2.88 10.75
N ARG A 92 3.40 -4.05 11.39
CA ARG A 92 2.81 -5.31 10.90
C ARG A 92 1.55 -5.67 11.70
N THR A 93 1.06 -4.74 12.51
CA THR A 93 -0.14 -4.93 13.32
C THR A 93 -1.36 -4.61 12.48
N ALA A 94 -2.30 -5.54 12.41
CA ALA A 94 -3.54 -5.32 11.68
C ALA A 94 -4.50 -4.40 12.45
N VAL A 95 -5.28 -3.61 11.71
CA VAL A 95 -6.44 -2.89 12.25
C VAL A 95 -7.70 -3.26 11.48
N ASP A 96 -8.71 -3.70 12.22
CA ASP A 96 -10.00 -4.02 11.65
C ASP A 96 -10.76 -2.75 11.21
N PHE A 97 -11.46 -2.86 10.09
CA PHE A 97 -12.24 -1.76 9.51
C PHE A 97 -13.31 -1.19 10.43
N TRP A 98 -13.88 -1.99 11.33
CA TRP A 98 -14.88 -1.49 12.29
C TRP A 98 -14.29 -0.48 13.28
N ARG A 99 -12.98 -0.53 13.56
CA ARG A 99 -12.30 0.42 14.46
C ARG A 99 -12.05 1.77 13.80
N ILE A 100 -11.89 1.80 12.48
CA ILE A 100 -11.45 2.97 11.70
C ILE A 100 -12.49 3.47 10.69
N GLY A 101 -13.69 2.90 10.66
CA GLY A 101 -14.73 3.27 9.68
C GLY A 101 -15.22 4.71 9.77
N HIS A 102 -14.89 5.41 10.86
CA HIS A 102 -15.17 6.84 11.05
C HIS A 102 -14.19 7.74 10.29
N LEU A 103 -12.98 7.26 9.98
CA LEU A 103 -11.96 8.03 9.25
C LEU A 103 -12.41 8.23 7.80
N LYS A 104 -12.39 9.49 7.32
CA LYS A 104 -12.85 9.86 5.97
C LYS A 104 -11.70 10.42 5.13
N ASN A 105 -11.58 9.93 3.90
CA ASN A 105 -10.54 10.39 2.99
C ASN A 105 -11.07 11.47 2.05
N ALA A 106 -10.61 12.72 2.21
CA ALA A 106 -11.01 13.83 1.34
C ALA A 106 -10.59 13.64 -0.12
N LEU A 107 -9.51 12.88 -0.38
CA LEU A 107 -9.04 12.53 -1.73
C LEU A 107 -9.83 11.37 -2.36
N ASN A 108 -10.90 10.91 -1.71
CA ASN A 108 -11.83 9.93 -2.24
C ASN A 108 -13.28 10.29 -1.87
N GLU A 109 -13.71 11.50 -2.21
CA GLU A 109 -15.09 11.97 -2.02
C GLU A 109 -15.60 11.89 -0.57
N HIS A 110 -14.69 12.04 0.40
CA HIS A 110 -14.98 11.86 1.84
C HIS A 110 -15.60 10.49 2.18
N GLN A 111 -15.36 9.46 1.37
CA GLN A 111 -15.70 8.09 1.69
C GLN A 111 -14.88 7.59 2.90
N PRO A 112 -15.38 6.58 3.65
CA PRO A 112 -14.57 5.92 4.67
C PRO A 112 -13.19 5.49 4.13
N VAL A 113 -12.11 5.64 4.90
CA VAL A 113 -10.74 5.34 4.44
C VAL A 113 -10.54 3.88 3.97
N LEU A 114 -11.36 2.96 4.49
CA LEU A 114 -11.40 1.55 4.07
C LEU A 114 -11.96 1.35 2.64
N VAL A 115 -12.63 2.36 2.08
CA VAL A 115 -13.17 2.38 0.72
C VAL A 115 -12.11 3.00 -0.19
N GLY A 116 -11.43 2.15 -0.97
CA GLY A 116 -10.46 2.59 -1.96
C GLY A 116 -9.92 1.43 -2.79
N LYS A 117 -9.62 1.73 -4.05
CA LYS A 117 -8.96 0.79 -4.97
C LYS A 117 -7.46 0.71 -4.67
N ASP A 118 -6.79 -0.25 -5.31
CA ASP A 118 -5.32 -0.30 -5.31
C ASP A 118 -4.76 1.01 -5.87
N GLY A 119 -3.83 1.63 -5.15
CA GLY A 119 -3.25 2.93 -5.50
C GLY A 119 -4.07 4.15 -5.08
N GLN A 120 -5.19 3.98 -4.38
CA GLN A 120 -5.95 5.14 -3.86
C GLN A 120 -5.08 5.96 -2.91
N GLU A 121 -4.89 7.24 -3.23
CA GLU A 121 -4.22 8.18 -2.35
C GLU A 121 -5.10 8.54 -1.15
N ILE A 122 -4.48 8.70 0.01
CA ILE A 122 -5.12 9.13 1.25
C ILE A 122 -4.61 10.52 1.63
N GLU A 123 -5.54 11.41 1.99
CA GLU A 123 -5.27 12.74 2.52
C GLU A 123 -4.35 12.65 3.76
N GLU A 124 -3.51 13.67 3.97
CA GLU A 124 -2.40 13.60 4.94
C GLU A 124 -2.88 13.43 6.39
N GLU A 125 -3.91 14.17 6.83
CA GLU A 125 -4.49 14.04 8.17
C GLU A 125 -5.16 12.67 8.36
N CYS A 126 -5.97 12.23 7.40
CA CYS A 126 -6.60 10.91 7.40
C CYS A 126 -5.57 9.77 7.47
N GLY A 127 -4.48 9.88 6.69
CA GLY A 127 -3.39 8.92 6.70
C GLY A 127 -2.63 8.89 8.03
N ALA A 128 -2.39 10.07 8.63
CA ALA A 128 -1.75 10.16 9.94
C ALA A 128 -2.61 9.56 11.06
N GLU A 129 -3.93 9.78 11.04
CA GLU A 129 -4.85 9.15 11.98
C GLU A 129 -4.93 7.64 11.81
N LEU A 130 -4.94 7.15 10.57
CA LEU A 130 -4.89 5.72 10.30
C LEU A 130 -3.59 5.08 10.83
N MET A 131 -2.44 5.74 10.67
CA MET A 131 -1.18 5.28 11.27
C MET A 131 -1.25 5.19 12.80
N ARG A 132 -1.90 6.15 13.47
CA ARG A 132 -2.02 6.15 14.95
C ARG A 132 -2.94 5.04 15.46
N ALA A 133 -3.85 4.55 14.62
CA ALA A 133 -4.76 3.46 14.97
C ALA A 133 -4.12 2.06 14.85
N MET A 134 -2.89 1.97 14.30
CA MET A 134 -2.12 0.76 13.98
C MET A 134 -0.80 0.68 14.75
#